data_AF-A0A926SY32-F1
#
_entry.id   AF-A0A926SY32-F1
#
_cell.length_a   1.000
_cell.length_b   1.000
_cell.length_c   1.000
_cell.angle_alpha   90.00
_cell.angle_beta   90.00
_cell.angle_gamma   90.00
#
_symmetry.space_group_name_H-M   'P 1'
#
loop_
_entity.id
_entity.type
_entity.pdbx_description
1 polymer ?
#
loop_
_entity_poly.entity_id
_entity_poly.type
_entity_poly.pdbx_seq_one_letter_code
_entity_poly.pdbx_strand_id
1 'polypeptide(L)'
;MADIRKLINEIAAQEVQLRDTEFFAPCVRGGKVRSRVANIIYTFSPQPQDFEGWGIFQPVNEKTAEMVEEPSLVQVAEYLKLLKPLRLRLAYVLQGQTWLAYPVNESDMQQRLGVAKPAIVHLVTEGGVFEPIIARWDGGVWWFDEVDRRGDPLVGEQLRSHLRSLSDQNIRFAGMTPEMRTVYDLALQQTEEYQRRRQQQQSIERQRRTRQTRKQVRRVERPRRKADGDEGRLQEALRMGGGDLREFRDRGDYWQIEWTTSNGESHTSAIDKKDLTVISSGICLSGRDRDFDLQSLVGVIEARDNWDF
;
A
#
# COMPACT_ATOMS: atom_id res chain seq x y z
N MET A 1 -21.57 35.99 24.89
CA MET A 1 -20.95 34.65 24.89
C MET A 1 -22.08 33.64 25.00
N ALA A 2 -22.19 32.70 24.07
CA ALA A 2 -23.20 31.65 24.16
C ALA A 2 -22.96 30.85 25.45
N ASP A 3 -24.01 30.67 26.26
CA ASP A 3 -23.94 29.96 27.52
C ASP A 3 -23.74 28.48 27.25
N ILE A 4 -22.56 27.95 27.56
CA ILE A 4 -22.16 26.57 27.30
C ILE A 4 -23.18 25.59 27.89
N ARG A 5 -23.80 25.93 29.02
CA ARG A 5 -24.83 25.07 29.66
C ARG A 5 -26.11 25.00 28.84
N LYS A 6 -26.52 26.09 28.19
CA LYS A 6 -27.67 26.06 27.27
C LYS A 6 -27.38 25.17 26.07
N LEU A 7 -26.16 25.26 25.51
CA LEU A 7 -25.76 24.45 24.38
C LEU A 7 -25.71 22.95 24.73
N ILE A 8 -25.21 22.59 25.92
CA ILE A 8 -25.22 21.20 26.41
C ILE A 8 -26.65 20.69 26.60
N ASN A 9 -27.54 21.50 27.18
CA ASN A 9 -28.94 21.10 27.38
C ASN A 9 -29.69 20.96 26.04
N GLU A 10 -29.40 21.81 25.06
CA GLU A 10 -29.97 21.71 23.71
C GLU A 10 -29.52 20.42 23.02
N ILE A 11 -28.23 20.07 23.12
CA ILE A 11 -27.69 18.80 22.58
C ILE A 11 -28.34 17.61 23.29
N ALA A 12 -28.47 17.64 24.62
CA ALA A 12 -29.09 16.56 25.38
C ALA A 12 -30.57 16.37 25.00
N ALA A 13 -31.33 17.46 24.80
CA ALA A 13 -32.72 17.37 24.35
C ALA A 13 -32.84 16.78 22.93
N GLN A 14 -31.95 17.16 22.02
CA GLN A 14 -31.90 16.62 20.66
C GLN A 14 -31.47 15.15 20.63
N GLU A 15 -30.60 14.73 21.55
CA GLU A 15 -30.20 13.33 21.70
C GLU A 15 -31.35 12.45 22.21
N VAL A 16 -32.18 12.97 23.12
CA VAL A 16 -33.42 12.28 23.53
C VAL A 16 -34.36 12.14 22.34
N GLN A 17 -34.56 13.21 21.56
CA GLN A 17 -35.41 13.19 20.37
C GLN A 17 -34.91 12.21 19.30
N LEU A 18 -33.59 12.04 19.17
CA LEU A 18 -32.99 11.09 18.22
C LEU A 18 -33.40 9.63 18.52
N ARG A 19 -33.60 9.24 19.77
CA ARG A 19 -34.06 7.88 20.12
C ARG A 19 -35.48 7.59 19.63
N ASP A 20 -36.30 8.64 19.54
CA ASP A 20 -37.68 8.55 19.07
C ASP A 20 -37.82 8.87 17.57
N THR A 21 -36.70 9.12 16.87
CA THR A 21 -36.71 9.49 15.45
C THR A 21 -36.16 8.36 14.59
N GLU A 22 -36.99 7.89 13.67
CA GLU A 22 -36.56 6.99 12.59
C GLU A 22 -35.71 7.75 11.57
N PHE A 23 -34.69 7.09 11.03
CA PHE A 23 -33.84 7.65 10.00
C PHE A 23 -33.57 6.65 8.89
N PHE A 24 -33.53 7.16 7.66
CA PHE A 24 -33.22 6.39 6.46
C PHE A 24 -31.71 6.34 6.24
N ALA A 25 -31.14 5.15 6.04
CA ALA A 25 -29.71 4.99 5.76
C ALA A 25 -29.40 3.76 4.88
N PRO A 26 -28.36 3.83 4.04
CA PRO A 26 -27.80 2.64 3.41
C PRO A 26 -26.93 1.87 4.40
N CYS A 27 -26.93 0.55 4.29
CA CYS A 27 -26.11 -0.36 5.07
C CYS A 27 -25.45 -1.38 4.15
N VAL A 28 -24.12 -1.43 4.16
CA VAL A 28 -23.36 -2.53 3.53
C VAL A 28 -23.14 -3.63 4.55
N ARG A 29 -22.93 -4.87 4.10
CA ARG A 29 -22.73 -6.01 4.99
C ARG A 29 -21.58 -5.77 5.99
N GLY A 30 -21.86 -5.89 7.29
CA GLY A 30 -20.89 -5.60 8.36
C GLY A 30 -20.56 -4.12 8.53
N GLY A 31 -21.29 -3.24 7.84
CA GLY A 31 -21.17 -1.80 7.91
C GLY A 31 -21.85 -1.21 9.14
N LYS A 32 -21.73 0.11 9.27
CA LYS A 32 -22.42 0.91 10.28
C LYS A 32 -23.31 1.93 9.59
N VAL A 33 -24.45 2.23 10.21
CA VAL A 33 -25.37 3.27 9.73
C VAL A 33 -25.07 4.57 10.45
N ARG A 34 -25.30 5.70 9.76
CA ARG A 34 -25.02 7.02 10.31
C ARG A 34 -26.21 7.93 10.14
N SER A 35 -26.48 8.73 11.17
CA SER A 35 -27.46 9.81 11.14
C SER A 35 -26.80 11.11 11.58
N ARG A 36 -27.31 12.24 11.10
CA ARG A 36 -26.85 13.58 11.48
C ARG A 36 -27.96 14.31 12.20
N VAL A 37 -27.74 14.66 13.46
CA VAL A 37 -28.63 15.50 14.26
C VAL A 37 -27.84 16.71 14.73
N ALA A 38 -28.36 17.91 14.46
CA ALA A 38 -27.72 19.18 14.84
C ALA A 38 -26.21 19.27 14.51
N ASN A 39 -25.84 18.81 13.31
CA ASN A 39 -24.45 18.73 12.81
C ASN A 39 -23.53 17.73 13.55
N ILE A 40 -24.05 16.95 14.49
CA ILE A 40 -23.35 15.83 15.11
C ILE A 40 -23.67 14.56 14.33
N ILE A 41 -22.64 13.80 13.97
CA ILE A 41 -22.78 12.52 13.28
C ILE A 41 -22.79 11.40 14.31
N TYR A 42 -23.92 10.71 14.42
CA TYR A 42 -24.06 9.51 15.22
C TYR A 42 -23.81 8.29 14.35
N THR A 43 -23.08 7.30 14.87
CA THR A 43 -22.75 6.07 14.15
C THR A 43 -23.24 4.87 14.94
N PHE A 44 -24.12 4.09 14.34
CA PHE A 44 -24.76 2.94 14.97
C PHE A 44 -24.37 1.64 14.26
N SER A 45 -24.25 0.57 15.03
CA SER A 45 -24.24 -0.79 14.52
C SER A 45 -25.70 -1.23 14.25
N PRO A 46 -26.03 -1.63 13.01
CA PRO A 46 -27.38 -2.06 12.67
C PRO A 46 -27.73 -3.38 13.36
N GLN A 47 -29.02 -3.58 13.63
CA GLN A 47 -29.61 -4.85 14.01
C GLN A 47 -30.72 -5.19 13.00
N PRO A 48 -30.67 -6.34 12.32
CA PRO A 48 -29.65 -7.40 12.45
C PRO A 48 -28.28 -7.00 11.89
N GLN A 49 -27.19 -7.57 12.42
CA GLN A 49 -25.81 -7.18 12.07
C GLN A 49 -25.39 -7.56 10.65
N ASP A 50 -26.06 -8.53 10.04
CA ASP A 50 -25.80 -9.02 8.70
C ASP A 50 -26.67 -8.33 7.62
N PHE A 51 -27.47 -7.34 8.01
CA PHE A 51 -28.27 -6.55 7.09
C PHE A 51 -27.42 -5.87 6.01
N GLU A 52 -27.85 -5.99 4.76
CA GLU A 52 -27.25 -5.37 3.57
C GLU A 52 -28.39 -4.81 2.70
N GLY A 53 -28.46 -3.49 2.56
CA GLY A 53 -29.55 -2.82 1.86
C GLY A 53 -29.80 -1.39 2.33
N TRP A 54 -30.89 -0.81 1.85
CA TRP A 54 -31.44 0.43 2.39
C TRP A 54 -32.42 0.09 3.51
N GLY A 55 -32.35 0.79 4.63
CA GLY A 55 -33.20 0.53 5.79
C GLY A 55 -33.68 1.82 6.44
N ILE A 56 -34.84 1.75 7.08
CA ILE A 56 -35.29 2.74 8.04
C ILE A 56 -34.97 2.20 9.43
N PHE A 57 -34.15 2.96 10.16
CA PHE A 57 -33.56 2.54 11.42
C PHE A 57 -34.04 3.43 12.56
N GLN A 58 -34.21 2.84 13.74
CA GLN A 58 -34.45 3.57 14.98
C GLN A 58 -33.33 3.28 16.00
N PRO A 59 -32.71 4.32 16.60
CA PRO A 59 -31.72 4.12 17.64
C PRO A 59 -32.33 3.47 18.89
N VAL A 60 -31.86 2.28 19.25
CA VAL A 60 -32.24 1.61 20.51
C VAL A 60 -31.35 2.08 21.67
N ASN A 61 -30.10 2.43 21.36
CA ASN A 61 -29.16 3.04 22.30
C ASN A 61 -28.09 3.86 21.54
N GLU A 62 -27.11 4.40 22.26
CA GLU A 62 -26.04 5.25 21.71
C GLU A 62 -25.17 4.58 20.62
N LYS A 63 -25.18 3.25 20.54
CA LYS A 63 -24.29 2.47 19.65
C LYS A 63 -25.02 1.57 18.68
N THR A 64 -26.31 1.30 18.87
CA THR A 64 -27.07 0.37 18.03
C THR A 64 -28.39 0.98 17.56
N ALA A 65 -28.73 0.70 16.31
CA ALA A 65 -30.02 1.05 15.73
C ALA A 65 -30.65 -0.21 15.15
N GLU A 66 -31.94 -0.40 15.42
CA GLU A 66 -32.72 -1.52 14.92
C GLU A 66 -33.40 -1.13 13.61
N MET A 67 -33.41 -2.06 12.65
CA MET A 67 -34.15 -1.87 11.41
C MET A 67 -35.64 -2.04 11.68
N VAL A 68 -36.40 -0.97 11.50
CA VAL A 68 -37.85 -0.94 11.70
C VAL A 68 -38.56 -1.45 10.47
N GLU A 69 -38.17 -0.93 9.30
CA GLU A 69 -38.78 -1.29 8.02
C GLU A 69 -37.80 -1.18 6.85
N GLU A 70 -38.08 -1.94 5.80
CA GLU A 70 -37.44 -1.77 4.50
C GLU A 70 -38.14 -0.64 3.74
N PRO A 71 -37.41 0.39 3.27
CA PRO A 71 -37.99 1.49 2.54
C PRO A 71 -38.47 1.04 1.16
N SER A 72 -39.53 1.68 0.69
CA SER A 72 -40.00 1.51 -0.67
C SER A 72 -38.94 1.95 -1.70
N LEU A 73 -38.99 1.36 -2.89
CA LEU A 73 -38.12 1.76 -4.01
C LEU A 73 -38.26 3.25 -4.36
N VAL A 74 -39.44 3.84 -4.15
CA VAL A 74 -39.69 5.26 -4.38
C VAL A 74 -38.91 6.12 -3.38
N GLN A 75 -38.89 5.76 -2.09
CA GLN A 75 -38.11 6.48 -1.07
C GLN A 75 -36.61 6.42 -1.37
N VAL A 76 -36.12 5.24 -1.77
CA VAL A 76 -34.71 5.07 -2.17
C VAL A 76 -34.37 5.95 -3.37
N ALA A 77 -35.21 5.94 -4.41
CA ALA A 77 -35.02 6.76 -5.59
C ALA A 77 -35.04 8.27 -5.27
N GLU A 78 -35.98 8.74 -4.44
CA GLU A 78 -36.03 10.15 -4.02
C GLU A 78 -34.79 10.56 -3.22
N TYR A 79 -34.30 9.70 -2.32
CA TYR A 79 -33.06 9.96 -1.61
C TYR A 79 -31.86 10.06 -2.57
N LEU A 80 -31.73 9.10 -3.49
CA LEU A 80 -30.63 9.05 -4.46
C LEU A 80 -30.65 10.24 -5.42
N LYS A 81 -31.82 10.80 -5.75
CA LYS A 81 -31.94 12.02 -6.58
C LYS A 81 -31.22 13.23 -5.98
N LEU A 82 -31.07 13.30 -4.66
CA LEU A 82 -30.34 14.37 -3.97
C LEU A 82 -28.82 14.33 -4.22
N LEU A 83 -28.32 13.17 -4.66
CA LEU A 83 -26.90 12.91 -4.87
C LEU A 83 -26.52 13.11 -6.35
N LYS A 84 -25.23 13.40 -6.59
CA LYS A 84 -24.72 13.64 -7.94
C LYS A 84 -24.55 12.31 -8.69
N PRO A 85 -25.17 12.14 -9.87
CA PRO A 85 -25.04 10.92 -10.66
C PRO A 85 -23.75 10.90 -11.49
N LEU A 86 -23.19 9.72 -11.68
CA LEU A 86 -22.10 9.42 -12.61
C LEU A 86 -22.36 8.07 -13.28
N ARG A 87 -22.04 7.99 -14.58
CA ARG A 87 -22.16 6.74 -15.35
C ARG A 87 -20.91 5.90 -15.16
N LEU A 88 -21.09 4.70 -14.62
CA LEU A 88 -20.03 3.73 -14.40
C LEU A 88 -20.34 2.45 -15.17
N ARG A 89 -19.35 1.62 -15.46
CA ARG A 89 -19.50 0.29 -16.04
C ARG A 89 -18.99 -0.75 -15.06
N LEU A 90 -19.82 -1.74 -14.75
CA LEU A 90 -19.49 -2.81 -13.81
C LEU A 90 -18.36 -3.69 -14.37
N ALA A 91 -17.35 -3.96 -13.56
CA ALA A 91 -16.24 -4.86 -13.91
C ALA A 91 -16.47 -6.26 -13.32
N TYR A 92 -16.57 -6.36 -11.99
CA TYR A 92 -16.78 -7.63 -11.30
C TYR A 92 -17.26 -7.42 -9.85
N VAL A 93 -17.84 -8.47 -9.28
CA VAL A 93 -18.29 -8.51 -7.87
C VAL A 93 -17.08 -8.60 -6.95
N LEU A 94 -16.97 -7.69 -5.98
CA LEU A 94 -15.99 -7.79 -4.89
C LEU A 94 -16.51 -8.70 -3.78
N GLN A 95 -17.71 -8.39 -3.27
CA GLN A 95 -18.36 -9.14 -2.20
C GLN A 95 -19.84 -8.74 -2.11
N GLY A 96 -20.75 -9.72 -2.00
CA GLY A 96 -22.18 -9.44 -1.86
C GLY A 96 -22.71 -8.54 -2.98
N GLN A 97 -23.34 -7.41 -2.62
CA GLN A 97 -23.82 -6.41 -3.56
C GLN A 97 -22.80 -5.29 -3.82
N THR A 98 -21.53 -5.52 -3.50
CA THR A 98 -20.43 -4.57 -3.73
C THR A 98 -19.62 -4.97 -4.97
N TRP A 99 -19.49 -4.04 -5.90
CA TRP A 99 -18.84 -4.24 -7.19
C TRP A 99 -17.68 -3.27 -7.39
N LEU A 100 -16.69 -3.70 -8.15
CA LEU A 100 -15.74 -2.77 -8.77
C LEU A 100 -16.32 -2.29 -10.10
N ALA A 101 -16.29 -1.00 -10.34
CA ALA A 101 -16.73 -0.36 -11.58
C ALA A 101 -15.70 0.66 -12.07
N TYR A 102 -15.81 1.06 -13.33
CA TYR A 102 -14.96 2.08 -13.93
C TYR A 102 -15.83 3.15 -14.62
N PRO A 103 -15.42 4.44 -14.67
CA PRO A 103 -16.18 5.46 -15.38
C PRO A 103 -16.39 5.11 -16.86
N VAL A 104 -17.61 5.34 -17.35
CA VAL A 104 -17.91 5.26 -18.80
C VAL A 104 -17.23 6.41 -19.55
N ASN A 105 -16.98 7.53 -18.87
CA ASN A 105 -16.27 8.69 -19.39
C ASN A 105 -15.26 9.18 -18.33
N GLU A 106 -13.96 8.98 -18.58
CA GLU A 106 -12.90 9.41 -17.67
C GLU A 106 -12.86 10.92 -17.49
N SER A 107 -13.15 11.70 -18.54
CA SER A 107 -13.14 13.16 -18.47
C SER A 107 -14.23 13.70 -17.53
N ASP A 108 -15.42 13.10 -17.53
CA ASP A 108 -16.52 13.48 -16.62
C ASP A 108 -16.14 13.17 -15.15
N MET A 109 -15.53 12.02 -14.89
CA MET A 109 -15.04 11.69 -13.55
C MET A 109 -13.89 12.62 -13.12
N GLN A 110 -12.94 12.90 -14.00
CA GLN A 110 -11.80 13.78 -13.77
C GLN A 110 -12.26 15.21 -13.41
N GLN A 111 -13.26 15.75 -14.12
CA GLN A 111 -13.79 17.09 -13.84
C GLN A 111 -14.49 17.18 -12.48
N ARG A 112 -15.11 16.09 -12.01
CA ARG A 112 -15.87 16.06 -10.75
C ARG A 112 -15.03 15.70 -9.52
N LEU A 113 -14.07 14.80 -9.69
CA LEU A 113 -13.29 14.21 -8.59
C LEU A 113 -11.79 14.54 -8.66
N GLY A 114 -11.32 15.14 -9.74
CA GLY A 114 -9.89 15.40 -9.98
C GLY A 114 -9.05 14.18 -10.35
N VAL A 115 -9.64 12.98 -10.39
CA VAL A 115 -8.98 11.73 -10.78
C VAL A 115 -9.96 10.77 -11.43
N ALA A 116 -9.57 10.15 -12.55
CA ALA A 116 -10.24 9.00 -13.15
C ALA A 116 -9.60 7.71 -12.61
N LYS A 117 -10.36 6.93 -11.84
CA LYS A 117 -9.90 5.65 -11.27
C LYS A 117 -11.06 4.68 -11.06
N PRO A 118 -10.79 3.37 -10.91
CA PRO A 118 -11.82 2.41 -10.53
C PRO A 118 -12.51 2.82 -9.23
N ALA A 119 -13.83 2.64 -9.18
CA ALA A 119 -14.69 2.99 -8.06
C ALA A 119 -15.38 1.74 -7.51
N ILE A 120 -15.53 1.69 -6.19
CA ILE A 120 -16.32 0.66 -5.51
C ILE A 120 -17.76 1.16 -5.44
N VAL A 121 -18.70 0.40 -5.97
CA VAL A 121 -20.13 0.69 -5.98
C VAL A 121 -20.83 -0.33 -5.10
N HIS A 122 -21.65 0.15 -4.17
CA HIS A 122 -22.37 -0.69 -3.22
C HIS A 122 -23.86 -0.78 -3.56
N LEU A 123 -24.49 -1.81 -3.00
CA LEU A 123 -25.92 -2.10 -3.11
C LEU A 123 -26.38 -2.23 -4.57
N VAL A 124 -25.51 -2.82 -5.41
CA VAL A 124 -25.85 -3.17 -6.79
C VAL A 124 -26.80 -4.36 -6.75
N THR A 125 -28.10 -4.07 -6.81
CA THR A 125 -29.19 -5.05 -6.77
C THR A 125 -29.50 -5.64 -8.14
N GLU A 126 -29.22 -4.89 -9.20
CA GLU A 126 -29.39 -5.31 -10.59
C GLU A 126 -28.19 -4.85 -11.44
N GLY A 127 -27.93 -5.57 -12.53
CA GLY A 127 -26.82 -5.32 -13.43
C GLY A 127 -25.80 -6.46 -13.46
N GLY A 128 -25.21 -6.66 -14.64
CA GLY A 128 -24.20 -7.67 -14.91
C GLY A 128 -22.82 -7.10 -15.20
N VAL A 129 -21.84 -8.00 -15.30
CA VAL A 129 -20.49 -7.67 -15.77
C VAL A 129 -20.58 -6.95 -17.12
N PHE A 130 -19.83 -5.85 -17.24
CA PHE A 130 -19.79 -4.91 -18.35
C PHE A 130 -21.05 -4.07 -18.59
N GLU A 131 -22.07 -4.15 -17.74
CA GLU A 131 -23.24 -3.31 -17.91
C GLU A 131 -22.98 -1.88 -17.41
N PRO A 132 -23.41 -0.86 -18.17
CA PRO A 132 -23.38 0.50 -17.70
C PRO A 132 -24.48 0.70 -16.64
N ILE A 133 -24.13 1.41 -15.59
CA ILE A 133 -25.00 1.75 -14.47
C ILE A 133 -24.90 3.25 -14.18
N ILE A 134 -25.93 3.77 -13.52
CA ILE A 134 -25.87 5.08 -12.87
C ILE A 134 -25.56 4.83 -11.40
N ALA A 135 -24.48 5.47 -10.93
CA ALA A 135 -24.12 5.47 -9.53
C ALA A 135 -24.14 6.90 -8.99
N ARG A 136 -24.46 7.04 -7.71
CA ARG A 136 -24.63 8.31 -7.01
C ARG A 136 -23.58 8.46 -5.93
N TRP A 137 -22.95 9.63 -5.85
CA TRP A 137 -21.88 9.90 -4.88
C TRP A 137 -22.38 10.76 -3.72
N ASP A 138 -22.12 10.29 -2.49
CA ASP A 138 -22.46 10.98 -1.24
C ASP A 138 -21.30 11.78 -0.63
N GLY A 139 -20.16 11.83 -1.31
CA GLY A 139 -18.92 12.45 -0.81
C GLY A 139 -17.85 11.44 -0.38
N GLY A 140 -18.19 10.18 -0.15
CA GLY A 140 -17.24 9.12 0.18
C GLY A 140 -17.46 7.81 -0.56
N VAL A 141 -18.72 7.46 -0.82
CA VAL A 141 -19.15 6.14 -1.30
C VAL A 141 -20.01 6.30 -2.56
N TRP A 142 -19.92 5.32 -3.46
CA TRP A 142 -20.81 5.22 -4.62
C TRP A 142 -21.95 4.25 -4.33
N TRP A 143 -23.17 4.74 -4.49
CA TRP A 143 -24.40 3.96 -4.35
C TRP A 143 -24.97 3.65 -5.73
N PHE A 144 -25.38 2.40 -5.94
CA PHE A 144 -26.13 2.02 -7.12
C PHE A 144 -27.49 2.74 -7.15
N ASP A 145 -27.89 3.22 -8.34
CA ASP A 145 -29.19 3.84 -8.61
C ASP A 145 -30.00 2.95 -9.54
N GLU A 146 -29.54 2.80 -10.79
CA GLU A 146 -30.22 1.99 -11.80
C GLU A 146 -29.25 1.50 -12.89
N VAL A 147 -29.66 0.46 -13.63
CA VAL A 147 -28.97 0.06 -14.87
C VAL A 147 -29.22 1.11 -15.96
N ASP A 148 -28.16 1.56 -16.60
CA ASP A 148 -28.25 2.56 -17.67
C ASP A 148 -28.68 1.93 -19.00
N ARG A 149 -29.99 1.93 -19.23
CA ARG A 149 -30.61 1.36 -20.44
C ARG A 149 -30.40 2.21 -21.70
N ARG A 150 -29.72 3.35 -21.62
CA ARG A 150 -29.43 4.20 -22.79
C ARG A 150 -28.21 3.71 -23.58
N GLY A 151 -27.39 2.84 -22.99
CA GLY A 151 -26.23 2.25 -23.66
C GLY A 151 -26.62 1.15 -24.65
N ASP A 152 -25.76 0.90 -25.64
CA ASP A 152 -25.92 -0.24 -26.55
C ASP A 152 -25.70 -1.56 -25.79
N PRO A 153 -26.71 -2.44 -25.67
CA PRO A 153 -26.58 -3.72 -24.98
C PRO A 153 -25.58 -4.68 -25.68
N LEU A 154 -25.37 -4.54 -27.00
CA LEU A 154 -24.50 -5.43 -27.77
C LEU A 154 -23.04 -5.37 -27.30
N VAL A 155 -22.58 -4.19 -26.89
CA VAL A 155 -21.21 -3.99 -26.41
C VAL A 155 -20.95 -4.80 -25.14
N GLY A 156 -21.91 -4.82 -24.21
CA GLY A 156 -21.82 -5.62 -22.98
C GLY A 156 -21.72 -7.11 -23.31
N GLU A 157 -22.55 -7.59 -24.23
CA GLU A 157 -22.54 -9.00 -24.67
C GLU A 157 -21.25 -9.40 -25.40
N GLN A 158 -20.71 -8.53 -26.24
CA GLN A 158 -19.43 -8.78 -26.92
C GLN A 158 -18.29 -8.91 -25.92
N LEU A 159 -18.20 -8.00 -24.94
CA LEU A 159 -17.21 -8.06 -23.87
C LEU A 159 -17.35 -9.33 -23.03
N ARG A 160 -18.58 -9.70 -22.65
CA ARG A 160 -18.87 -10.94 -21.92
C ARG A 160 -18.46 -12.18 -22.71
N SER A 161 -18.78 -12.21 -24.01
CA SER A 161 -18.42 -13.31 -24.91
C SER A 161 -16.91 -13.48 -25.01
N HIS A 162 -16.17 -12.39 -25.18
CA HIS A 162 -14.71 -12.42 -25.21
C HIS A 162 -14.07 -12.80 -23.87
N LEU A 163 -14.67 -12.41 -22.75
CA LEU A 163 -14.20 -12.82 -21.42
C LEU A 163 -14.37 -14.33 -21.23
N ARG A 164 -15.50 -14.90 -21.68
CA ARG A 164 -15.76 -16.35 -21.64
C ARG A 164 -14.81 -17.15 -22.52
N SER A 165 -14.50 -16.66 -23.71
CA SER A 165 -13.54 -17.31 -24.62
C SER A 165 -12.07 -17.10 -24.22
N LEU A 166 -11.81 -16.33 -23.14
CA LEU A 166 -10.48 -15.95 -22.68
C LEU A 166 -9.59 -15.46 -23.82
N SER A 167 -10.22 -14.73 -24.74
CA SER A 167 -9.55 -14.21 -25.90
C SER A 167 -8.49 -13.19 -25.47
N ASP A 168 -7.49 -13.05 -26.33
CA ASP A 168 -6.28 -12.26 -26.10
C ASP A 168 -6.57 -10.86 -25.51
N GLN A 169 -5.63 -10.29 -24.75
CA GLN A 169 -5.76 -8.97 -24.10
C GLN A 169 -5.99 -7.81 -25.11
N ASN A 170 -5.78 -8.09 -26.40
CA ASN A 170 -5.94 -7.14 -27.48
C ASN A 170 -7.31 -7.25 -28.18
N ILE A 171 -8.39 -7.24 -27.41
CA ILE A 171 -9.74 -7.16 -27.98
C ILE A 171 -9.89 -5.86 -28.78
N ARG A 172 -10.40 -5.99 -30.00
CA ARG A 172 -10.77 -4.88 -30.88
C ARG A 172 -12.04 -5.24 -31.62
N PHE A 173 -13.09 -4.45 -31.42
CA PHE A 173 -14.32 -4.47 -32.20
C PHE A 173 -14.81 -3.03 -32.41
N ALA A 174 -15.71 -2.83 -33.36
CA ALA A 174 -16.25 -1.50 -33.65
C ALA A 174 -16.99 -0.94 -32.43
N GLY A 175 -16.64 0.28 -32.00
CA GLY A 175 -17.23 0.91 -30.80
C GLY A 175 -16.49 0.63 -29.48
N MET A 176 -15.38 -0.10 -29.51
CA MET A 176 -14.53 -0.31 -28.33
C MET A 176 -13.83 1.00 -27.91
N THR A 177 -14.11 1.48 -26.69
CA THR A 177 -13.45 2.67 -26.12
C THR A 177 -12.28 2.28 -25.22
N PRO A 178 -11.35 3.22 -24.92
CA PRO A 178 -10.29 3.00 -23.92
C PRO A 178 -10.85 2.58 -22.55
N GLU A 179 -11.96 3.18 -22.11
CA GLU A 179 -12.60 2.86 -20.83
C GLU A 179 -13.14 1.44 -20.82
N MET A 180 -13.74 0.98 -21.92
CA MET A 180 -14.19 -0.40 -22.06
C MET A 180 -13.03 -1.40 -22.01
N ARG A 181 -11.88 -1.03 -22.60
CA ARG A 181 -10.65 -1.84 -22.51
C ARG A 181 -10.18 -1.94 -21.07
N THR A 182 -10.14 -0.82 -20.35
CA THR A 182 -9.77 -0.80 -18.94
C THR A 182 -10.71 -1.68 -18.09
N VAL A 183 -12.03 -1.59 -18.30
CA VAL A 183 -13.00 -2.46 -17.60
C VAL A 183 -12.77 -3.93 -17.93
N TYR A 184 -12.52 -4.25 -19.20
CA TYR A 184 -12.22 -5.61 -19.62
C TYR A 184 -10.95 -6.15 -18.95
N ASP A 185 -9.89 -5.36 -18.93
CA ASP A 185 -8.63 -5.73 -18.29
C ASP A 185 -8.81 -5.95 -16.78
N LEU A 186 -9.61 -5.12 -16.11
CA LEU A 186 -9.98 -5.29 -14.70
C LEU A 186 -10.73 -6.61 -14.46
N ALA A 187 -11.71 -6.93 -15.31
CA ALA A 187 -12.46 -8.19 -15.21
C ALA A 187 -11.58 -9.41 -15.51
N LEU A 188 -10.70 -9.32 -16.50
CA LEU A 188 -9.78 -10.39 -16.88
C LEU A 188 -8.80 -10.71 -15.74
N GLN A 189 -8.29 -9.70 -15.03
CA GLN A 189 -7.39 -9.88 -13.88
C GLN A 189 -7.99 -10.70 -12.73
N GLN A 190 -9.31 -10.71 -12.60
CA GLN A 190 -10.00 -11.51 -11.57
C GLN A 190 -10.22 -12.97 -11.96
N THR A 191 -10.00 -13.33 -13.22
CA THR A 191 -10.17 -14.71 -13.65
C THR A 191 -9.06 -15.59 -13.08
N GLU A 192 -9.41 -16.75 -12.53
CA GLU A 192 -8.45 -17.67 -11.89
C GLU A 192 -7.26 -18.01 -12.80
N GLU A 193 -7.51 -18.18 -14.10
CA GLU A 193 -6.47 -18.53 -15.06
C GLU A 193 -5.41 -17.43 -15.20
N TYR A 194 -5.83 -16.16 -15.18
CA TYR A 194 -4.91 -15.03 -15.19
C TYR A 194 -4.07 -15.01 -13.92
N GLN A 195 -4.70 -15.24 -12.76
CA GLN A 195 -3.99 -15.32 -11.47
C GLN A 195 -2.96 -16.46 -11.46
N ARG A 196 -3.31 -17.64 -11.98
CA ARG A 196 -2.39 -18.79 -12.11
C ARG A 196 -1.21 -18.48 -13.02
N ARG A 197 -1.44 -17.90 -14.21
CA ARG A 197 -0.36 -17.51 -15.16
C ARG A 197 0.58 -16.48 -14.53
N ARG A 198 0.04 -15.50 -13.81
CA ARG A 198 0.83 -14.47 -13.11
C ARG A 198 1.69 -15.05 -11.99
N GLN A 199 1.15 -15.99 -11.19
CA GLN A 199 1.92 -16.70 -10.16
C GLN A 199 3.03 -17.57 -10.78
N GLN A 200 2.75 -18.22 -11.91
CA GLN A 200 3.75 -19.00 -12.63
C GLN A 200 4.89 -18.12 -13.16
N GLN A 201 4.60 -16.96 -13.75
CA GLN A 201 5.63 -16.02 -14.21
C GLN A 201 6.49 -15.50 -13.05
N GLN A 202 5.88 -15.11 -11.93
CA GLN A 202 6.62 -14.65 -10.75
C GLN A 202 7.53 -15.73 -10.17
N SER A 203 7.09 -16.99 -10.15
CA SER A 203 7.93 -18.10 -9.69
C SER A 203 9.11 -18.36 -10.63
N ILE A 204 8.90 -18.28 -11.95
CA ILE A 204 9.98 -18.38 -12.95
C ILE A 204 11.00 -17.25 -12.80
N GLU A 205 10.56 -16.00 -12.62
CA GLU A 205 11.45 -14.86 -12.42
C GLU A 205 12.27 -14.97 -11.13
N ARG A 206 11.63 -15.40 -10.03
CA ARG A 206 12.34 -15.69 -8.77
C ARG A 206 13.40 -16.77 -8.99
N GLN A 207 13.08 -17.86 -9.69
CA GLN A 207 14.06 -18.90 -10.01
C GLN A 207 15.22 -18.38 -10.89
N ARG A 208 14.94 -17.52 -11.86
CA ARG A 208 15.97 -16.90 -12.71
C ARG A 208 16.91 -16.00 -11.89
N ARG A 209 16.37 -15.17 -11.01
CA ARG A 209 17.15 -14.34 -10.08
C ARG A 209 18.04 -15.20 -9.19
N THR A 210 17.48 -16.22 -8.53
CA THR A 210 18.25 -17.13 -7.66
C THR A 210 19.37 -17.86 -8.41
N ARG A 211 19.13 -18.29 -9.67
CA ARG A 211 20.15 -18.92 -10.52
C ARG A 211 21.25 -17.96 -10.94
N GLN A 212 20.92 -16.69 -11.24
CA GLN A 212 21.91 -15.66 -11.56
C GLN A 212 22.77 -15.33 -10.34
N THR A 213 22.17 -15.15 -9.15
CA THR A 213 22.91 -14.92 -7.90
C THR A 213 23.86 -16.07 -7.60
N ARG A 214 23.42 -17.33 -7.75
CA ARG A 214 24.29 -18.52 -7.54
C ARG A 214 25.46 -18.59 -8.54
N LYS A 215 25.26 -18.19 -9.79
CA LYS A 215 26.34 -18.12 -10.80
C LYS A 215 27.34 -17.01 -10.49
N GLN A 216 26.87 -15.89 -9.93
CA GLN A 216 27.71 -14.75 -9.58
C GLN A 216 28.60 -15.05 -8.36
N VAL A 217 28.05 -15.70 -7.32
CA VAL A 217 28.81 -16.15 -6.13
C VAL A 217 29.91 -17.14 -6.51
N ARG A 218 29.61 -18.14 -7.37
CA ARG A 218 30.61 -19.11 -7.85
C ARG A 218 31.74 -18.51 -8.67
N ARG A 219 31.58 -17.29 -9.22
CA ARG A 219 32.61 -16.61 -10.02
C ARG A 219 33.60 -15.83 -9.14
N VAL A 220 33.20 -15.49 -7.91
CA VAL A 220 34.05 -14.83 -6.91
C VAL A 220 34.94 -15.84 -6.15
N GLU A 221 34.49 -17.09 -6.00
CA GLU A 221 35.25 -18.17 -5.32
C GLU A 221 36.23 -18.92 -6.25
N ARG A 222 37.08 -18.22 -7.00
CA ARG A 222 38.30 -18.84 -7.58
C ARG A 222 39.48 -18.54 -6.65
N PRO A 223 40.22 -19.54 -6.13
CA PRO A 223 41.33 -19.30 -5.22
C PRO A 223 42.52 -18.71 -6.00
N ARG A 224 42.76 -17.40 -5.84
CA ARG A 224 43.97 -16.71 -6.33
C ARG A 224 44.96 -16.54 -5.17
N ARG A 225 46.24 -16.73 -5.51
CA ARG A 225 47.43 -16.71 -4.64
C ARG A 225 47.38 -15.54 -3.63
N LYS A 226 47.54 -15.90 -2.34
CA LYS A 226 47.18 -15.12 -1.14
C LYS A 226 48.22 -14.11 -0.62
N ALA A 227 49.39 -13.92 -1.22
CA ALA A 227 50.45 -13.12 -0.60
C ALA A 227 50.46 -11.64 -1.03
N ASP A 228 50.40 -11.33 -2.33
CA ASP A 228 50.54 -9.94 -2.82
C ASP A 228 49.30 -9.06 -2.60
N GLY A 229 48.12 -9.65 -2.44
CA GLY A 229 46.87 -8.91 -2.31
C GLY A 229 46.60 -8.35 -0.92
N ASP A 230 47.17 -8.99 0.11
CA ASP A 230 46.85 -8.67 1.51
C ASP A 230 47.65 -7.44 1.99
N GLU A 231 48.93 -7.33 1.60
CA GLU A 231 49.76 -6.14 1.85
C GLU A 231 49.18 -4.90 1.16
N GLY A 232 48.80 -5.02 -0.12
CA GLY A 232 48.21 -3.89 -0.86
C GLY A 232 46.88 -3.43 -0.29
N ARG A 233 46.06 -4.34 0.26
CA ARG A 233 44.82 -3.99 0.95
C ARG A 233 45.07 -3.25 2.26
N LEU A 234 46.07 -3.66 3.03
CA LEU A 234 46.46 -3.00 4.28
C LEU A 234 47.04 -1.61 4.02
N GLN A 235 47.90 -1.49 3.00
CA GLN A 235 48.51 -0.22 2.62
C GLN A 235 47.48 0.79 2.13
N GLU A 236 46.52 0.39 1.30
CA GLU A 236 45.48 1.31 0.80
C GLU A 236 44.55 1.77 1.93
N ALA A 237 44.18 0.87 2.85
CA ALA A 237 43.32 1.21 3.98
C ALA A 237 43.99 2.23 4.93
N LEU A 238 45.28 2.05 5.23
CA LEU A 238 46.04 3.00 6.04
C LEU A 238 46.21 4.34 5.34
N ARG A 239 46.54 4.33 4.04
CA ARG A 239 46.73 5.55 3.25
C ARG A 239 45.46 6.40 3.16
N MET A 240 44.28 5.76 3.04
CA MET A 240 43.00 6.47 3.08
C MET A 240 42.71 7.11 4.44
N GLY A 241 43.25 6.55 5.53
CA GLY A 241 43.19 7.11 6.88
C GLY A 241 44.26 8.15 7.20
N GLY A 242 45.27 8.33 6.33
CA GLY A 242 46.39 9.24 6.55
C GLY A 242 47.65 8.61 7.17
N GLY A 243 47.68 7.27 7.31
CA GLY A 243 48.81 6.52 7.85
C GLY A 243 49.58 5.72 6.80
N ASP A 244 50.81 5.35 7.13
CA ASP A 244 51.70 4.56 6.26
C ASP A 244 52.04 3.21 6.89
N LEU A 245 51.87 2.12 6.14
CA LEU A 245 52.24 0.77 6.57
C LEU A 245 53.77 0.61 6.56
N ARG A 246 54.34 0.11 7.66
CA ARG A 246 55.78 -0.17 7.79
C ARG A 246 56.10 -1.65 7.67
N GLU A 247 55.42 -2.47 8.45
CA GLU A 247 55.61 -3.93 8.46
C GLU A 247 54.25 -4.59 8.72
N PHE A 248 54.02 -5.77 8.12
CA PHE A 248 52.90 -6.61 8.51
C PHE A 248 53.36 -8.05 8.73
N ARG A 249 52.79 -8.70 9.74
CA ARG A 249 53.00 -10.11 10.06
C ARG A 249 51.69 -10.85 10.11
N ASP A 250 51.66 -11.97 9.42
CA ASP A 250 50.55 -12.90 9.45
C ASP A 250 50.65 -13.80 10.71
N ARG A 251 49.62 -13.76 11.58
CA ARG A 251 49.51 -14.59 12.80
C ARG A 251 48.42 -15.67 12.68
N GLY A 252 48.03 -16.03 11.47
CA GLY A 252 46.99 -17.03 11.18
C GLY A 252 45.60 -16.42 11.12
N ASP A 253 45.04 -16.04 12.26
CA ASP A 253 43.65 -15.55 12.35
C ASP A 253 43.54 -14.02 12.24
N TYR A 254 44.63 -13.29 12.44
CA TYR A 254 44.71 -11.84 12.32
C TYR A 254 46.05 -11.40 11.72
N TRP A 255 46.12 -10.16 11.24
CA TRP A 255 47.37 -9.49 10.89
C TRP A 255 47.83 -8.61 12.04
N GLN A 256 49.10 -8.70 12.40
CA GLN A 256 49.75 -7.70 13.24
C GLN A 256 50.48 -6.73 12.32
N ILE A 257 50.07 -5.47 12.33
CA ILE A 257 50.64 -4.42 11.49
C ILE A 257 51.38 -3.40 12.35
N GLU A 258 52.49 -2.90 11.82
CA GLU A 258 53.18 -1.71 12.30
C GLU A 258 52.98 -0.61 11.27
N TRP A 259 52.53 0.56 11.72
CA TRP A 259 52.18 1.66 10.84
C TRP A 259 52.48 3.00 11.52
N THR A 260 52.66 4.03 10.72
CA THR A 260 52.97 5.38 11.20
C THR A 260 51.86 6.37 10.83
N THR A 261 51.48 7.24 11.75
CA THR A 261 50.57 8.39 11.53
C THR A 261 51.26 9.51 10.76
N SER A 262 50.50 10.50 10.30
CA SER A 262 51.04 11.63 9.54
C SER A 262 51.99 12.53 10.35
N ASN A 263 51.87 12.53 11.68
CA ASN A 263 52.77 13.20 12.62
C ASN A 263 54.08 12.41 12.91
N GLY A 264 54.21 11.19 12.37
CA GLY A 264 55.41 10.37 12.46
C GLY A 264 55.47 9.42 13.65
N GLU A 265 54.39 9.28 14.43
CA GLU A 265 54.32 8.31 15.52
C GLU A 265 54.08 6.89 15.02
N SER A 266 54.74 5.91 15.64
CA SER A 266 54.63 4.49 15.26
C SER A 266 53.67 3.75 16.18
N HIS A 267 52.73 3.02 15.58
CA HIS A 267 51.76 2.19 16.30
C HIS A 267 51.78 0.75 15.81
N THR A 268 51.39 -0.16 16.70
CA THR A 268 51.22 -1.58 16.40
C THR A 268 49.78 -1.98 16.65
N SER A 269 49.11 -2.54 15.65
CA SER A 269 47.69 -2.92 15.76
C SER A 269 47.46 -4.32 15.21
N ALA A 270 46.46 -5.02 15.77
CA ALA A 270 46.02 -6.34 15.35
C ALA A 270 44.68 -6.22 14.61
N ILE A 271 44.62 -6.73 13.38
CA ILE A 271 43.53 -6.51 12.42
C ILE A 271 42.94 -7.85 11.96
N ASP A 272 41.61 -7.97 11.97
CA ASP A 272 40.92 -9.16 11.45
C ASP A 272 41.05 -9.23 9.92
N LYS A 273 41.39 -10.42 9.41
CA LYS A 273 41.63 -10.62 7.98
C LYS A 273 40.38 -10.61 7.12
N LYS A 274 39.20 -10.85 7.72
CA LYS A 274 37.94 -10.99 6.97
C LYS A 274 37.40 -9.64 6.55
N ASP A 275 37.46 -8.65 7.43
CA ASP A 275 36.77 -7.38 7.27
C ASP A 275 37.60 -6.14 7.64
N LEU A 276 38.89 -6.32 7.98
CA LEU A 276 39.79 -5.23 8.41
C LEU A 276 39.38 -4.54 9.72
N THR A 277 38.54 -5.20 10.53
CA THR A 277 38.17 -4.69 11.86
C THR A 277 39.38 -4.72 12.79
N VAL A 278 39.58 -3.66 13.57
CA VAL A 278 40.65 -3.60 14.55
C VAL A 278 40.29 -4.50 15.73
N ILE A 279 41.06 -5.56 15.93
CA ILE A 279 40.89 -6.47 17.08
C ILE A 279 41.55 -5.84 18.31
N SER A 280 42.68 -5.17 18.12
CA SER A 280 43.35 -4.40 19.16
C SER A 280 44.19 -3.29 18.53
N SER A 281 44.03 -2.06 19.01
CA SER A 281 44.73 -0.88 18.51
C SER A 281 46.15 -0.75 19.08
N GLY A 282 46.52 -1.52 20.11
CA GLY A 282 47.80 -1.43 20.83
C GLY A 282 47.88 -0.29 21.84
N ILE A 283 46.83 0.53 21.96
CA ILE A 283 46.68 1.62 22.91
C ILE A 283 45.32 1.42 23.60
N CYS A 284 45.21 1.61 24.92
CA CYS A 284 43.94 1.38 25.61
C CYS A 284 42.88 2.39 25.15
N LEU A 285 42.07 2.04 24.14
CA LEU A 285 40.84 2.73 23.75
C LEU A 285 39.66 2.20 24.56
N SER A 286 39.81 2.17 25.90
CA SER A 286 38.73 1.91 26.87
C SER A 286 37.75 0.77 26.49
N GLY A 287 38.23 -0.30 25.86
CA GLY A 287 37.45 -1.50 25.52
C GLY A 287 36.51 -1.39 24.31
N ARG A 288 36.64 -0.39 23.43
CA ARG A 288 35.81 -0.23 22.21
C ARG A 288 36.56 -0.48 20.90
N ASP A 289 37.69 -1.17 20.95
CA ASP A 289 38.57 -1.36 19.79
C ASP A 289 37.86 -2.01 18.58
N ARG A 290 36.85 -2.85 18.82
CA ARG A 290 36.10 -3.57 17.77
C ARG A 290 35.08 -2.73 17.01
N ASP A 291 34.79 -1.51 17.47
CA ASP A 291 33.83 -0.62 16.81
C ASP A 291 34.47 0.16 15.64
N PHE A 292 35.77 -0.04 15.38
CA PHE A 292 36.53 0.71 14.40
C PHE A 292 37.18 -0.21 13.37
N ASP A 293 37.08 0.18 12.10
CA ASP A 293 37.89 -0.38 11.03
C ASP A 293 39.27 0.31 10.96
N LEU A 294 40.21 -0.33 10.27
CA LEU A 294 41.58 0.17 10.15
C LEU A 294 41.64 1.61 9.58
N GLN A 295 40.71 1.97 8.71
CA GLN A 295 40.64 3.30 8.11
C GLN A 295 40.22 4.37 9.13
N SER A 296 39.26 4.05 9.99
CA SER A 296 38.72 4.96 11.01
C SER A 296 39.65 5.05 12.23
N LEU A 297 40.47 4.03 12.48
CA LEU A 297 41.43 4.01 13.59
C LEU A 297 42.44 5.15 13.51
N VAL A 298 42.98 5.42 12.32
CA VAL A 298 44.01 6.46 12.12
C VAL A 298 43.47 7.84 12.49
N GLY A 299 42.28 8.18 11.98
CA GLY A 299 41.64 9.46 12.28
C GLY A 299 41.25 9.63 13.75
N VAL A 300 40.94 8.54 14.47
CA VAL A 300 40.63 8.58 15.91
C VAL A 300 41.88 8.80 16.75
N ILE A 301 43.02 8.24 16.35
CA ILE A 301 44.30 8.43 17.04
C ILE A 301 44.79 9.86 16.84
N GLU A 302 44.77 10.38 15.62
CA GLU A 302 45.17 11.77 15.32
C GLU A 302 44.24 12.80 15.98
N ALA A 303 42.95 12.49 16.15
CA ALA A 303 42.01 13.36 16.86
C ALA A 303 42.24 13.41 18.37
N ARG A 304 42.95 12.42 18.95
CA ARG A 304 43.23 12.34 20.38
C ARG A 304 44.34 13.31 20.80
N ASP A 305 45.31 13.57 19.93
CA ASP A 305 46.43 14.50 20.20
C ASP A 305 46.02 15.98 20.07
N ASN A 306 44.82 16.27 19.54
CA ASN A 306 44.28 17.62 19.41
C ASN A 306 43.43 18.07 20.62
N TRP A 307 43.42 17.29 21.70
CA TRP A 307 42.75 17.62 22.96
C TRP A 307 43.72 17.55 24.15
N ASP A 308 44.74 18.39 24.11
CA ASP A 308 45.43 18.87 25.32
C ASP A 308 45.23 20.39 25.43
N PHE A 309 44.98 20.85 26.66
CA PHE A 309 44.81 22.25 27.06
C PHE A 309 46.00 23.15 26.71
#